data_AF-A0A7L5C0U8-F1
#
_entry.id   AF-A0A7L5C0U8-F1
#
_cell.length_a   1.000
_cell.length_b   1.000
_cell.length_c   1.000
_cell.angle_alpha   90.00
_cell.angle_beta   90.00
_cell.angle_gamma   90.00
#
_symmetry.space_group_name_H-M   'P 1'
#
loop_
_entity.id
_entity.type
_entity.pdbx_description
1 polymer ?
#
loop_
_entity_poly.entity_id
_entity_poly.type
_entity_poly.pdbx_seq_one_letter_code
_entity_poly.pdbx_strand_id
1 'polypeptide(L)'
;MAGKKRMRPCAEVYIPQPVFISALNVRWPRKELILYLMYVDESGDPGLNTIQSRYFILTGLVLHESNWHQLIDSILKFRRTMKAVYGLPLRSEIHAIEMIRKDVFGIQKYQRLAILRNFLDEIAKMNFLSITNIVVDKLGKPDDYDVFSVAWRTLFQRFENTLVHGNFPGGYQRSYGLVFTDSTSGRTLKTLMRKMAVYNPVPNRNGAGYRNLPILRIVEDPSERNSVDSFPVQSCDVVAYFLQQKLNPNSYVRRQRASKYFDRVTPVLNKHASTRNPLGIVHI
;
A
#
# COMPACT_ATOMS: atom_id res chain seq x y z
N MET A 1 -23.65 -11.26 71.59
CA MET A 1 -23.11 -12.22 70.61
C MET A 1 -23.40 -11.72 69.21
N ALA A 2 -22.38 -11.23 68.49
CA ALA A 2 -22.39 -11.09 67.03
C ALA A 2 -20.93 -10.85 66.60
N GLY A 3 -20.28 -11.89 66.07
CA GLY A 3 -18.86 -11.91 65.76
C GLY A 3 -18.50 -11.02 64.57
N LYS A 4 -17.56 -10.10 64.77
CA LYS A 4 -16.86 -9.37 63.70
C LYS A 4 -16.03 -10.36 62.88
N LYS A 5 -16.43 -10.60 61.62
CA LYS A 5 -15.58 -11.25 60.61
C LYS A 5 -14.32 -10.40 60.39
N ARG A 6 -13.16 -10.87 60.86
CA ARG A 6 -11.85 -10.33 60.45
C ARG A 6 -11.58 -10.77 59.01
N MET A 7 -11.51 -9.81 58.09
CA MET A 7 -10.93 -10.02 56.76
C MET A 7 -9.47 -10.44 56.90
N ARG A 8 -9.09 -11.52 56.20
CA ARG A 8 -7.67 -11.89 56.04
C ARG A 8 -7.03 -10.87 55.08
N PRO A 9 -5.83 -10.33 55.36
CA PRO A 9 -5.13 -9.52 54.38
C PRO A 9 -4.77 -10.39 53.17
N CYS A 10 -5.01 -9.86 51.96
CA CYS A 10 -4.56 -10.46 50.71
C CYS A 10 -3.04 -10.59 50.73
N ALA A 11 -2.53 -11.72 50.23
CA ALA A 11 -1.10 -11.93 50.05
C ALA A 11 -0.52 -10.85 49.13
N GLU A 12 0.46 -10.09 49.62
CA GLU A 12 1.31 -9.28 48.75
C GLU A 12 2.07 -10.21 47.81
N VAL A 13 1.82 -10.06 46.51
CA VAL A 13 2.62 -10.71 45.48
C VAL A 13 3.97 -9.99 45.45
N TYR A 14 5.01 -10.65 45.93
CA TYR A 14 6.38 -10.17 45.82
C TYR A 14 6.78 -10.17 44.34
N ILE A 15 6.85 -8.98 43.73
CA ILE A 15 7.43 -8.80 42.40
C ILE A 15 8.92 -8.53 42.63
N PRO A 16 9.84 -9.46 42.29
CA PRO A 16 11.26 -9.19 42.46
C PRO A 16 11.67 -8.02 41.55
N GLN A 17 12.26 -7.00 42.14
CA GLN A 17 12.94 -5.92 41.41
C GLN A 17 14.02 -6.55 40.52
N PRO A 18 14.17 -6.14 39.24
CA PRO A 18 15.21 -6.69 38.39
C PRO A 18 16.58 -6.33 38.98
N VAL A 19 17.33 -7.35 39.38
CA VAL A 19 18.72 -7.20 39.81
C VAL A 19 19.52 -6.75 38.58
N PHE A 20 19.89 -5.47 38.56
CA PHE A 20 20.81 -4.93 37.57
C PHE A 20 22.20 -5.55 37.81
N ILE A 21 22.53 -6.59 37.04
CA ILE A 21 23.90 -7.09 36.96
C ILE A 21 24.70 -6.03 36.18
N SER A 22 25.47 -5.23 36.90
CA SER A 22 26.47 -4.34 36.31
C SER A 22 27.67 -5.15 35.79
N ALA A 23 28.20 -4.72 34.65
CA ALA A 23 29.50 -5.08 34.10
C ALA A 23 29.65 -6.48 33.46
N LEU A 24 28.99 -6.62 32.31
CA LEU A 24 29.63 -7.18 31.12
C LEU A 24 29.06 -6.39 29.94
N ASN A 25 29.91 -5.63 29.26
CA ASN A 25 29.55 -4.82 28.09
C ASN A 25 29.32 -5.74 26.86
N VAL A 26 28.52 -6.80 27.05
CA VAL A 26 28.09 -7.71 26.00
C VAL A 26 26.99 -6.96 25.26
N ARG A 27 27.42 -6.23 24.23
CA ARG A 27 26.53 -5.66 23.23
C ARG A 27 25.97 -6.84 22.44
N TRP A 28 24.87 -7.43 22.92
CA TRP A 28 24.10 -8.37 22.12
C TRP A 28 23.80 -7.68 20.80
N PRO A 29 24.16 -8.26 19.63
CA PRO A 29 23.74 -7.69 18.37
C PRO A 29 22.22 -7.72 18.37
N ARG A 30 21.59 -6.55 18.57
CA ARG A 30 20.16 -6.42 18.34
C ARG A 30 19.97 -6.72 16.85
N LYS A 31 19.55 -7.95 16.54
CA LYS A 31 18.92 -8.26 15.27
C LYS A 31 17.58 -7.52 15.33
N GLU A 32 17.61 -6.24 14.98
CA GLU A 32 16.37 -5.51 14.74
C GLU A 32 15.70 -6.15 13.54
N LEU A 33 14.53 -6.72 13.78
CA LEU A 33 13.66 -7.19 12.71
C LEU A 33 13.07 -5.95 12.05
N ILE A 34 13.44 -5.74 10.79
CA ILE A 34 12.99 -4.61 10.01
C ILE A 34 11.79 -5.04 9.17
N LEU A 35 10.69 -4.31 9.30
CA LEU A 35 9.43 -4.63 8.65
C LEU A 35 8.97 -3.48 7.76
N TYR A 36 8.68 -3.81 6.50
CA TYR A 36 7.96 -2.92 5.61
C TYR A 36 6.50 -3.34 5.51
N LEU A 37 5.61 -2.36 5.52
CA LEU A 37 4.18 -2.56 5.35
C LEU A 37 3.83 -2.11 3.93
N MET A 38 3.23 -2.98 3.13
CA MET A 38 2.68 -2.64 1.83
C MET A 38 1.16 -2.63 1.91
N TYR A 39 0.55 -1.49 1.60
CA TYR A 39 -0.89 -1.36 1.39
C TYR A 39 -1.16 -1.36 -0.11
N VAL A 40 -2.21 -2.03 -0.55
CA VAL A 40 -2.52 -2.17 -1.97
C VAL A 40 -3.99 -1.88 -2.21
N ASP A 41 -4.24 -1.16 -3.30
CA ASP A 41 -5.58 -1.03 -3.87
C ASP A 41 -5.56 -1.18 -5.40
N GLU A 42 -6.73 -1.50 -5.94
CA GLU A 42 -6.94 -1.86 -7.34
C GLU A 42 -7.75 -0.77 -8.07
N SER A 43 -7.45 -0.54 -9.35
CA SER A 43 -8.29 0.31 -10.21
C SER A 43 -8.52 -0.36 -11.56
N GLY A 44 -9.80 -0.44 -11.94
CA GLY A 44 -10.26 -1.17 -13.12
C GLY A 44 -10.80 -2.55 -12.77
N ASP A 45 -11.50 -3.15 -13.72
CA ASP A 45 -12.05 -4.50 -13.58
C ASP A 45 -11.01 -5.53 -14.02
N PRO A 46 -10.79 -6.63 -13.26
CA PRO A 46 -9.86 -7.68 -13.65
C PRO A 46 -10.34 -8.55 -14.81
N GLY A 47 -11.61 -8.45 -15.23
CA GLY A 47 -12.11 -9.10 -16.44
C GLY A 47 -11.59 -8.46 -17.72
N LEU A 48 -11.67 -9.17 -18.84
CA LEU A 48 -11.12 -8.73 -20.13
C LEU A 48 -12.01 -7.75 -20.90
N ASN A 49 -13.10 -7.27 -20.30
CA ASN A 49 -13.99 -6.30 -20.95
C ASN A 49 -13.31 -4.92 -21.08
N THR A 50 -12.66 -4.68 -22.22
CA THR A 50 -11.95 -3.43 -22.52
C THR A 50 -12.88 -2.23 -22.69
N ILE A 51 -14.18 -2.45 -22.92
CA ILE A 51 -15.19 -1.38 -23.00
C ILE A 51 -15.42 -0.78 -21.61
N GLN A 52 -15.48 -1.62 -20.57
CA GLN A 52 -15.63 -1.16 -19.19
C GLN A 52 -14.34 -0.54 -18.65
N SER A 53 -13.22 -1.23 -18.81
CA SER A 53 -11.90 -0.72 -18.45
C SER A 53 -10.85 -1.33 -19.35
N ARG A 54 -10.00 -0.53 -19.99
CA ARG A 54 -8.86 -1.06 -20.79
C ARG A 54 -7.70 -1.53 -19.92
N TYR A 55 -7.44 -0.82 -18.83
CA TYR A 55 -6.32 -1.07 -17.94
C TYR A 55 -6.82 -1.64 -16.61
N PHE A 56 -6.07 -2.59 -16.06
CA PHE A 56 -6.16 -3.00 -14.66
C PHE A 56 -4.89 -2.55 -13.95
N ILE A 57 -5.04 -1.86 -12.82
CA ILE A 57 -3.94 -1.19 -12.14
C ILE A 57 -3.90 -1.65 -10.69
N LEU A 58 -2.70 -1.99 -10.22
CA LEU A 58 -2.41 -2.15 -8.80
C LEU A 58 -1.47 -1.04 -8.35
N THR A 59 -1.81 -0.40 -7.24
CA THR A 59 -0.92 0.55 -6.56
C THR A 59 -0.57 0.02 -5.18
N GLY A 60 0.72 -0.25 -4.96
CA GLY A 60 1.26 -0.61 -3.66
C GLY A 60 1.99 0.56 -3.00
N LEU A 61 1.49 1.06 -1.87
CA LEU A 61 2.15 2.04 -1.02
C LEU A 61 2.94 1.31 0.07
N VAL A 62 4.26 1.47 0.05
CA VAL A 62 5.18 0.82 0.98
C VAL A 62 5.78 1.83 1.95
N LEU A 63 5.88 1.46 3.22
CA LEU A 63 6.59 2.22 4.25
C LEU A 63 7.27 1.31 5.27
N HIS A 64 8.32 1.81 5.89
CA HIS A 64 8.92 1.21 7.08
C HIS A 64 7.92 1.35 8.25
N GLU A 65 7.71 0.28 9.03
CA GLU A 65 6.85 0.22 10.21
C GLU A 65 7.08 1.37 11.20
N SER A 66 8.31 1.84 11.40
CA SER A 66 8.61 2.97 12.30
C SER A 66 7.96 4.30 11.86
N ASN A 67 7.61 4.44 10.58
CA ASN A 67 7.00 5.63 10.02
C ASN A 67 5.47 5.55 9.95
N TRP A 68 4.87 4.48 10.47
CA TRP A 68 3.43 4.26 10.38
C TRP A 68 2.63 5.38 11.06
N HIS A 69 3.00 5.76 12.28
CA HIS A 69 2.35 6.88 12.96
C HIS A 69 2.53 8.21 12.22
N GLN A 70 3.71 8.44 11.62
CA GLN A 70 3.97 9.65 10.83
C GLN A 70 3.06 9.75 9.60
N LEU A 71 2.79 8.62 8.93
CA LEU A 71 1.82 8.56 7.82
C LEU A 71 0.42 8.93 8.30
N ILE A 72 -0.06 8.27 9.36
CA ILE A 72 -1.41 8.47 9.89
C ILE A 72 -1.59 9.93 10.35
N ASP A 73 -0.64 10.48 11.09
CA ASP A 73 -0.69 11.86 11.55
C ASP A 73 -0.71 12.86 10.40
N SER A 74 0.06 12.62 9.35
CA SER A 74 0.08 13.47 8.16
C SER A 74 -1.26 13.45 7.43
N ILE A 75 -1.89 12.27 7.27
CA ILE A 75 -3.22 12.15 6.66
C ILE A 75 -4.30 12.79 7.54
N LEU A 76 -4.23 12.63 8.87
CA LEU A 76 -5.15 13.27 9.80
C LEU A 76 -5.05 14.80 9.76
N LYS A 77 -3.83 15.35 9.71
CA LYS A 77 -3.58 16.78 9.54
C LYS A 77 -4.18 17.27 8.21
N PHE A 78 -3.94 16.56 7.11
CA PHE A 78 -4.55 16.86 5.82
C PHE A 78 -6.08 16.92 5.90
N ARG A 79 -6.72 15.90 6.49
CA ARG A 79 -8.18 15.83 6.65
C ARG A 79 -8.73 16.99 7.48
N ARG A 80 -8.04 17.41 8.56
CA ARG A 80 -8.41 18.60 9.35
C ARG A 80 -8.37 19.87 8.50
N THR A 81 -7.34 20.04 7.67
CA THR A 81 -7.25 21.16 6.74
C THR A 81 -8.36 21.13 5.70
N MET A 82 -8.64 19.98 5.08
CA MET A 82 -9.71 19.87 4.08
C MET A 82 -11.11 20.10 4.68
N LYS A 83 -11.32 19.70 5.96
CA LYS A 83 -12.53 20.07 6.70
C LYS A 83 -12.66 21.58 6.86
N ALA A 84 -11.59 22.24 7.31
CA ALA A 84 -11.60 23.68 7.55
C ALA A 84 -11.81 24.50 6.27
N VAL A 85 -11.21 24.08 5.15
CA VAL A 85 -11.24 24.83 3.89
C VAL A 85 -12.46 24.49 3.02
N TYR A 86 -12.86 23.22 2.95
CA TYR A 86 -13.89 22.75 2.02
C TYR A 86 -15.10 22.11 2.70
N GLY A 87 -15.10 21.92 4.02
CA GLY A 87 -16.19 21.24 4.72
C GLY A 87 -16.17 19.71 4.63
N LEU A 88 -15.06 19.09 4.18
CA LEU A 88 -14.93 17.63 4.12
C LEU A 88 -15.09 16.99 5.52
N PRO A 89 -16.04 16.05 5.72
CA PRO A 89 -16.18 15.37 7.01
C PRO A 89 -14.92 14.57 7.38
N LEU A 90 -14.45 14.69 8.63
CA LEU A 90 -13.19 14.06 9.05
C LEU A 90 -13.18 12.53 8.89
N ARG A 91 -14.31 11.89 9.16
CA ARG A 91 -14.49 10.43 9.14
C ARG A 91 -14.99 9.90 7.80
N SER A 92 -15.24 10.75 6.81
CA SER A 92 -15.69 10.26 5.51
C SER A 92 -14.54 9.60 4.77
N GLU A 93 -14.80 8.50 4.07
CA GLU A 93 -13.85 7.91 3.15
C GLU A 93 -13.49 8.90 2.02
N ILE A 94 -12.22 8.94 1.63
CA ILE A 94 -11.80 9.63 0.41
C ILE A 94 -11.63 8.54 -0.66
N HIS A 95 -12.70 8.28 -1.40
CA HIS A 95 -12.69 7.39 -2.56
C HIS A 95 -12.73 8.22 -3.86
N ALA A 96 -11.67 8.15 -4.65
CA ALA A 96 -11.39 9.08 -5.74
C ALA A 96 -12.48 9.09 -6.81
N ILE A 97 -12.97 7.91 -7.20
CA ILE A 97 -14.02 7.81 -8.22
C ILE A 97 -15.34 8.43 -7.73
N GLU A 98 -15.69 8.24 -6.45
CA GLU A 98 -16.88 8.83 -5.85
C GLU A 98 -16.76 10.34 -5.72
N MET A 99 -15.61 10.83 -5.27
CA MET A 99 -15.29 12.26 -5.20
C MET A 99 -15.45 12.95 -6.56
N ILE A 100 -15.23 12.26 -7.68
CA ILE A 100 -15.38 12.83 -9.03
C ILE A 100 -16.78 12.62 -9.62
N ARG A 101 -17.42 11.48 -9.38
CA ARG A 101 -18.69 11.12 -10.02
C ARG A 101 -19.91 11.58 -9.23
N LYS A 102 -19.91 11.38 -7.91
CA LYS A 102 -21.07 11.65 -7.04
C LYS A 102 -21.01 13.07 -6.52
N ASP A 103 -22.18 13.63 -6.21
CA ASP A 103 -22.27 14.87 -5.45
C ASP A 103 -22.24 14.55 -3.96
N VAL A 104 -21.03 14.53 -3.40
CA VAL A 104 -20.80 14.11 -2.02
C VAL A 104 -20.43 15.30 -1.15
N PHE A 105 -20.91 15.25 0.10
CA PHE A 105 -20.56 16.18 1.17
C PHE A 105 -20.94 17.65 0.93
N GLY A 106 -21.76 17.95 -0.09
CA GLY A 106 -22.13 19.32 -0.47
C GLY A 106 -20.95 20.16 -1.00
N ILE A 107 -19.85 19.53 -1.39
CA ILE A 107 -18.62 20.20 -1.85
C ILE A 107 -18.65 20.30 -3.36
N GLN A 108 -18.36 21.45 -3.97
CA GLN A 108 -18.43 21.57 -5.43
C GLN A 108 -17.41 20.66 -6.13
N LYS A 109 -17.77 20.11 -7.31
CA LYS A 109 -16.96 19.09 -8.01
C LYS A 109 -15.50 19.51 -8.26
N TYR A 110 -15.23 20.77 -8.61
CA TYR A 110 -13.86 21.25 -8.80
C TYR A 110 -13.08 21.34 -7.48
N GLN A 111 -13.75 21.62 -6.36
CA GLN A 111 -13.15 21.59 -5.03
C GLN A 111 -12.82 20.14 -4.63
N ARG A 112 -13.70 19.18 -4.93
CA ARG A 112 -13.41 17.74 -4.73
C ARG A 112 -12.18 17.30 -5.52
N LEU A 113 -12.05 17.73 -6.78
CA LEU A 113 -10.83 17.51 -7.57
C LEU A 113 -9.60 18.20 -6.96
N ALA A 114 -9.75 19.40 -6.40
CA ALA A 114 -8.67 20.10 -5.71
C ALA A 114 -8.23 19.39 -4.42
N ILE A 115 -9.17 18.84 -3.64
CA ILE A 115 -8.88 17.98 -2.47
C ILE A 115 -8.01 16.81 -2.92
N LEU A 116 -8.42 16.08 -3.96
CA LEU A 116 -7.67 14.94 -4.48
C LEU A 116 -6.27 15.33 -4.98
N ARG A 117 -6.13 16.48 -5.64
CA ARG A 117 -4.83 17.04 -6.05
C ARG A 117 -3.94 17.32 -4.84
N ASN A 118 -4.47 18.03 -3.85
CA ASN A 118 -3.73 18.39 -2.65
C ASN A 118 -3.36 17.13 -1.85
N PHE A 119 -4.16 16.07 -1.92
CA PHE A 119 -3.85 14.81 -1.26
C PHE A 119 -2.61 14.13 -1.89
N LEU A 120 -2.51 14.12 -3.23
CA LEU A 120 -1.28 13.67 -3.91
C LEU A 120 -0.06 14.51 -3.52
N ASP A 121 -0.23 15.83 -3.39
CA ASP A 121 0.84 16.73 -2.95
C ASP A 121 1.29 16.43 -1.52
N GLU A 122 0.38 16.06 -0.61
CA GLU A 122 0.76 15.62 0.73
C GLU A 122 1.50 14.29 0.72
N ILE A 123 1.05 13.31 -0.06
CA ILE A 123 1.75 12.01 -0.21
C ILE A 123 3.17 12.24 -0.77
N ALA A 124 3.33 13.14 -1.73
CA ALA A 124 4.63 13.44 -2.34
C ALA A 124 5.66 14.04 -1.35
N LYS A 125 5.22 14.65 -0.25
CA LYS A 125 6.11 15.19 0.80
C LYS A 125 6.65 14.11 1.73
N MET A 126 6.02 12.94 1.77
CA MET A 126 6.37 11.85 2.67
C MET A 126 7.47 10.98 2.05
N ASN A 127 8.71 11.47 2.06
CA ASN A 127 9.88 10.83 1.44
C ASN A 127 10.25 9.44 2.02
N PHE A 128 9.62 9.03 3.12
CA PHE A 128 9.72 7.69 3.69
C PHE A 128 8.77 6.67 3.01
N LEU A 129 7.90 7.13 2.11
CA LEU A 129 7.02 6.28 1.30
C LEU A 129 7.72 5.83 0.01
N SER A 130 7.29 4.69 -0.49
CA SER A 130 7.68 4.18 -1.79
C SER A 130 6.48 3.51 -2.49
N ILE A 131 6.08 4.04 -3.64
CA ILE A 131 4.88 3.60 -4.37
C ILE A 131 5.28 2.76 -5.59
N THR A 132 4.80 1.52 -5.64
CA THR A 132 4.98 0.61 -6.78
C THR A 132 3.68 0.51 -7.57
N ASN A 133 3.74 0.68 -8.89
CA ASN A 133 2.56 0.63 -9.76
C ASN A 133 2.70 -0.47 -10.81
N ILE A 134 1.68 -1.32 -10.92
CA ILE A 134 1.55 -2.33 -11.98
C ILE A 134 0.38 -1.95 -12.86
N VAL A 135 0.58 -1.97 -14.18
CA VAL A 135 -0.45 -1.67 -15.17
C VAL A 135 -0.50 -2.85 -16.14
N VAL A 136 -1.66 -3.50 -16.22
CA VAL A 136 -1.96 -4.49 -17.25
C VAL A 136 -2.80 -3.82 -18.34
N ASP A 137 -2.28 -3.74 -19.57
CA ASP A 137 -3.10 -3.36 -20.73
C ASP A 137 -3.80 -4.62 -21.25
N LYS A 138 -5.13 -4.62 -21.18
CA LYS A 138 -5.95 -5.77 -21.57
C LYS A 138 -6.14 -5.85 -23.09
N LEU A 139 -5.77 -4.81 -23.83
CA LEU A 139 -5.92 -4.79 -25.29
C LEU A 139 -5.08 -5.90 -25.95
N GLY A 140 -5.73 -6.74 -26.74
CA GLY A 140 -5.08 -7.81 -27.51
C GLY A 140 -4.60 -9.00 -26.68
N LYS A 141 -5.04 -9.11 -25.41
CA LYS A 141 -4.79 -10.30 -24.59
C LYS A 141 -5.77 -11.43 -24.97
N PRO A 142 -5.37 -12.70 -24.87
CA PRO A 142 -6.27 -13.85 -25.06
C PRO A 142 -7.46 -13.82 -24.09
N ASP A 143 -8.57 -14.45 -24.47
CA ASP A 143 -9.83 -14.48 -23.68
C ASP A 143 -9.71 -15.19 -22.32
N ASP A 144 -8.69 -16.04 -22.14
CA ASP A 144 -8.38 -16.76 -20.90
C ASP A 144 -7.26 -16.10 -20.08
N TYR A 145 -6.83 -14.90 -20.47
CA TYR A 145 -5.73 -14.20 -19.81
C TYR A 145 -6.11 -13.76 -18.39
N ASP A 146 -5.46 -14.37 -17.40
CA ASP A 146 -5.67 -14.07 -15.98
C ASP A 146 -4.97 -12.76 -15.57
N VAL A 147 -5.64 -11.64 -15.86
CA VAL A 147 -5.19 -10.27 -15.53
C VAL A 147 -4.87 -10.14 -14.04
N PHE A 148 -5.76 -10.65 -13.17
CA PHE A 148 -5.63 -10.55 -11.72
C PHE A 148 -4.34 -11.23 -11.24
N SER A 149 -4.15 -12.51 -11.58
CA SER A 149 -2.97 -13.26 -11.13
C SER A 149 -1.68 -12.68 -11.68
N VAL A 150 -1.66 -12.21 -12.93
CA VAL A 150 -0.45 -11.63 -13.52
C VAL A 150 -0.07 -10.30 -12.84
N ALA A 151 -1.05 -9.44 -12.58
CA ALA A 151 -0.82 -8.17 -11.89
C ALA A 151 -0.25 -8.40 -10.48
N TRP A 152 -0.91 -9.25 -9.69
CA TRP A 152 -0.51 -9.55 -8.31
C TRP A 152 0.82 -10.30 -8.22
N ARG A 153 1.08 -11.29 -9.09
CA ARG A 153 2.41 -11.94 -9.17
C ARG A 153 3.50 -10.92 -9.42
N THR A 154 3.25 -9.99 -10.33
CA THR A 154 4.23 -8.96 -10.66
C THR A 154 4.45 -8.02 -9.48
N LEU A 155 3.37 -7.58 -8.80
CA LEU A 155 3.49 -6.72 -7.62
C LEU A 155 4.30 -7.41 -6.50
N PHE A 156 3.97 -8.66 -6.14
CA PHE A 156 4.70 -9.40 -5.12
C PHE A 156 6.16 -9.60 -5.49
N GLN A 157 6.47 -9.92 -6.76
CA GLN A 157 7.85 -10.02 -7.22
C GLN A 157 8.60 -8.69 -7.09
N ARG A 158 7.96 -7.55 -7.40
CA ARG A 158 8.57 -6.23 -7.24
C ARG A 158 8.79 -5.90 -5.78
N PHE A 159 7.84 -6.21 -4.91
CA PHE A 159 7.98 -6.00 -3.48
C PHE A 159 9.13 -6.84 -2.90
N GLU A 160 9.14 -8.15 -3.17
CA GLU A 160 10.21 -9.08 -2.77
C GLU A 160 11.59 -8.59 -3.26
N ASN A 161 11.73 -8.27 -4.54
CA ASN A 161 13.02 -7.82 -5.09
C ASN A 161 13.49 -6.50 -4.45
N THR A 162 12.56 -5.58 -4.16
CA THR A 162 12.88 -4.30 -3.54
C THR A 162 13.33 -4.50 -2.09
N LEU A 163 12.71 -5.43 -1.35
CA LEU A 163 13.18 -5.87 -0.02
C LEU A 163 14.57 -6.52 -0.12
N VAL A 164 14.75 -7.47 -1.04
CA VAL A 164 16.01 -8.21 -1.25
C VAL A 164 17.20 -7.29 -1.43
N HIS A 165 17.04 -6.26 -2.25
CA HIS A 165 18.10 -5.34 -2.57
C HIS A 165 18.20 -4.14 -1.62
N GLY A 166 17.30 -4.01 -0.64
CA GLY A 166 17.26 -2.86 0.28
C GLY A 166 16.98 -1.55 -0.46
N ASN A 167 16.14 -1.58 -1.49
CA ASN A 167 15.88 -0.42 -2.37
C ASN A 167 14.75 0.48 -1.84
N PHE A 168 14.14 0.14 -0.70
CA PHE A 168 13.18 1.01 -0.03
C PHE A 168 13.89 2.12 0.76
N PRO A 169 13.19 3.24 1.06
CA PRO A 169 13.69 4.25 1.99
C PRO A 169 14.23 3.60 3.28
N GLY A 170 15.45 3.95 3.66
CA GLY A 170 16.18 3.34 4.78
C GLY A 170 17.27 2.33 4.36
N GLY A 171 17.20 1.75 3.16
CA GLY A 171 18.32 0.94 2.63
C GLY A 171 18.45 -0.47 3.21
N TYR A 172 17.43 -0.98 3.90
CA TYR A 172 17.56 -2.18 4.72
C TYR A 172 17.46 -3.48 3.91
N GLN A 173 18.58 -4.17 3.74
CA GLN A 173 18.66 -5.45 3.00
C GLN A 173 18.23 -6.69 3.82
N ARG A 174 18.09 -6.57 5.14
CA ARG A 174 17.61 -7.64 6.03
C ARG A 174 16.22 -7.31 6.55
N SER A 175 15.30 -7.10 5.63
CA SER A 175 13.94 -6.69 5.89
C SER A 175 12.93 -7.71 5.37
N TYR A 176 11.78 -7.73 6.04
CA TYR A 176 10.60 -8.51 5.72
C TYR A 176 9.45 -7.58 5.36
N GLY A 177 8.39 -8.15 4.79
CA GLY A 177 7.22 -7.41 4.35
C GLY A 177 5.92 -8.00 4.88
N LEU A 178 4.95 -7.16 5.24
CA LEU A 178 3.54 -7.52 5.36
C LEU A 178 2.75 -6.85 4.23
N VAL A 179 1.69 -7.51 3.78
CA VAL A 179 0.79 -6.98 2.75
C VAL A 179 -0.61 -6.81 3.33
N PHE A 180 -1.18 -5.64 3.08
CA PHE A 180 -2.56 -5.30 3.37
C PHE A 180 -3.29 -4.91 2.10
N THR A 181 -4.50 -5.43 1.89
CA THR A 181 -5.27 -5.20 0.66
C THR A 181 -6.68 -4.77 0.97
N ASP A 182 -7.33 -4.11 0.02
CA ASP A 182 -8.78 -3.97 0.09
C ASP A 182 -9.48 -5.35 -0.04
N SER A 183 -10.72 -5.44 0.46
CA SER A 183 -11.43 -6.69 0.78
C SER A 183 -12.12 -7.36 -0.42
N THR A 184 -11.53 -7.30 -1.63
CA THR A 184 -12.23 -7.66 -2.87
C THR A 184 -11.95 -9.08 -3.39
N SER A 185 -10.89 -9.78 -2.96
CA SER A 185 -10.51 -11.11 -3.54
C SER A 185 -9.60 -11.99 -2.66
N GLY A 186 -9.77 -11.99 -1.33
CA GLY A 186 -8.83 -12.64 -0.40
C GLY A 186 -8.50 -14.10 -0.68
N ARG A 187 -9.47 -14.98 -0.96
CA ARG A 187 -9.18 -16.42 -1.15
C ARG A 187 -8.27 -16.68 -2.36
N THR A 188 -8.56 -16.04 -3.49
CA THR A 188 -7.75 -16.14 -4.70
C THR A 188 -6.35 -15.60 -4.46
N LEU A 189 -6.26 -14.45 -3.79
CA LEU A 189 -4.99 -13.80 -3.49
C LEU A 189 -4.11 -14.61 -2.53
N LYS A 190 -4.68 -15.17 -1.47
CA LYS A 190 -3.99 -16.08 -0.53
C LYS A 190 -3.45 -17.30 -1.25
N THR A 191 -4.28 -17.92 -2.09
CA THR A 191 -3.87 -19.08 -2.89
C THR A 191 -2.70 -18.73 -3.83
N LEU A 192 -2.73 -17.55 -4.44
CA LEU A 192 -1.66 -17.06 -5.30
C LEU A 192 -0.35 -16.86 -4.53
N MET A 193 -0.40 -16.16 -3.39
CA MET A 193 0.78 -15.91 -2.56
C MET A 193 1.41 -17.22 -2.08
N ARG A 194 0.61 -18.15 -1.54
CA ARG A 194 1.09 -19.46 -1.08
C ARG A 194 1.76 -20.27 -2.20
N LYS A 195 1.21 -20.23 -3.43
CA LYS A 195 1.85 -20.85 -4.60
C LYS A 195 3.22 -20.20 -4.87
N MET A 196 3.29 -18.87 -4.89
CA MET A 196 4.53 -18.14 -5.14
C MET A 196 5.60 -18.33 -4.05
N ALA A 197 5.20 -18.58 -2.81
CA ALA A 197 6.13 -18.87 -1.71
C ALA A 197 6.85 -20.22 -1.88
N VAL A 198 6.29 -21.15 -2.67
CA VAL A 198 6.87 -22.47 -2.92
C VAL A 198 7.53 -22.54 -4.30
N TYR A 199 6.81 -22.12 -5.33
CA TYR A 199 7.24 -22.21 -6.72
C TYR A 199 6.81 -20.98 -7.52
N ASN A 200 7.80 -20.19 -7.95
CA ASN A 200 7.65 -18.96 -8.69
C ASN A 200 8.69 -18.89 -9.82
N PRO A 201 8.38 -19.44 -11.01
CA PRO A 201 9.30 -19.43 -12.14
C PRO A 201 9.36 -18.03 -12.75
N VAL A 202 10.52 -17.39 -12.64
CA VAL A 202 10.79 -16.06 -13.21
C VAL A 202 11.68 -16.22 -14.45
N PRO A 203 11.29 -15.68 -15.62
CA PRO A 203 12.11 -15.72 -16.82
C PRO A 203 13.47 -15.04 -16.61
N ASN A 204 14.51 -15.59 -17.23
CA ASN A 204 15.82 -14.95 -17.24
C ASN A 204 15.78 -13.63 -18.01
N ARG A 205 16.46 -12.59 -17.48
CA ARG A 205 16.46 -11.25 -18.10
C ARG A 205 17.10 -11.24 -19.50
N ASN A 206 18.13 -12.06 -19.72
CA ASN A 206 18.99 -12.03 -20.92
C ASN A 206 19.23 -13.45 -21.52
N GLY A 207 18.28 -14.37 -21.44
CA GLY A 207 18.50 -15.72 -21.99
C GLY A 207 17.28 -16.63 -21.95
N ALA A 208 17.43 -17.82 -22.52
CA ALA A 208 16.41 -18.86 -22.45
C ALA A 208 16.29 -19.44 -21.02
N GLY A 209 15.11 -19.98 -20.71
CA GLY A 209 14.82 -20.64 -19.45
C GLY A 209 14.26 -19.73 -18.36
N TYR A 210 14.00 -20.34 -17.20
CA TYR A 210 13.43 -19.70 -16.01
C TYR A 210 14.23 -20.10 -14.77
N ARG A 211 14.19 -19.26 -13.75
CA ARG A 211 14.69 -19.56 -12.42
C ARG A 211 13.53 -19.57 -11.43
N ASN A 212 13.46 -20.60 -10.58
CA ASN A 212 12.53 -20.57 -9.46
C ASN A 212 13.02 -19.58 -8.39
N LEU A 213 12.25 -18.51 -8.15
CA LEU A 213 12.54 -17.47 -7.17
C LEU A 213 11.34 -17.32 -6.22
N PRO A 214 11.19 -18.23 -5.24
CA PRO A 214 10.08 -18.16 -4.30
C PRO A 214 10.08 -16.84 -3.51
N ILE A 215 8.89 -16.38 -3.14
CA ILE A 215 8.70 -15.21 -2.29
C ILE A 215 8.98 -15.63 -0.84
N LEU A 216 10.05 -15.12 -0.24
CA LEU A 216 10.51 -15.55 1.08
C LEU A 216 10.49 -14.43 2.13
N ARG A 217 10.42 -13.16 1.71
CA ARG A 217 10.46 -12.01 2.63
C ARG A 217 9.10 -11.45 2.96
N ILE A 218 8.10 -11.72 2.13
CA ILE A 218 6.71 -11.47 2.49
C ILE A 218 6.29 -12.54 3.51
N VAL A 219 5.96 -12.09 4.71
CA VAL A 219 5.55 -12.94 5.83
C VAL A 219 4.04 -12.93 5.92
N GLU A 220 3.45 -14.10 6.21
CA GLU A 220 2.00 -14.30 6.23
C GLU A 220 1.33 -14.12 4.85
N ASP A 221 0.07 -14.53 4.77
CA ASP A 221 -0.83 -14.18 3.70
C ASP A 221 -1.17 -12.67 3.73
N PRO A 222 -1.63 -12.10 2.60
CA PRO A 222 -2.16 -10.75 2.58
C PRO A 222 -3.37 -10.61 3.52
N SER A 223 -3.34 -9.56 4.35
CA SER A 223 -4.39 -9.23 5.32
C SER A 223 -5.37 -8.22 4.73
N GLU A 224 -6.63 -8.62 4.66
CA GLU A 224 -7.70 -7.75 4.18
C GLU A 224 -7.98 -6.61 5.17
N ARG A 225 -8.25 -5.42 4.63
CA ARG A 225 -8.66 -4.22 5.36
C ARG A 225 -9.93 -3.68 4.74
N ASN A 226 -10.81 -3.15 5.58
CA ASN A 226 -11.91 -2.32 5.11
C ASN A 226 -11.32 -0.96 4.67
N SER A 227 -11.53 -0.58 3.41
CA SER A 227 -11.07 0.70 2.85
C SER A 227 -11.52 1.90 3.69
N VAL A 228 -12.74 1.85 4.24
CA VAL A 228 -13.33 2.90 5.08
C VAL A 228 -12.45 3.23 6.30
N ASP A 229 -11.82 2.20 6.87
CA ASP A 229 -11.05 2.29 8.11
C ASP A 229 -9.53 2.35 7.87
N SER A 230 -9.08 2.35 6.61
CA SER A 230 -7.66 2.24 6.25
C SER A 230 -7.20 3.42 5.39
N PHE A 231 -6.67 4.46 6.05
CA PHE A 231 -6.09 5.62 5.34
C PHE A 231 -4.98 5.28 4.33
N PRO A 232 -4.10 4.30 4.58
CA PRO A 232 -3.11 3.91 3.57
C PRO A 232 -3.74 3.26 2.33
N VAL A 233 -4.82 2.46 2.49
CA VAL A 233 -5.56 1.89 1.34
C VAL A 233 -6.24 3.00 0.55
N GLN A 234 -6.89 3.96 1.21
CA GLN A 234 -7.47 5.15 0.54
C GLN A 234 -6.39 5.98 -0.19
N SER A 235 -5.15 5.99 0.31
CA SER A 235 -4.03 6.65 -0.38
C SER A 235 -3.66 5.90 -1.66
N CYS A 236 -3.72 4.56 -1.64
CA CYS A 236 -3.53 3.73 -2.83
C CYS A 236 -4.64 3.96 -3.86
N ASP A 237 -5.91 4.00 -3.44
CA ASP A 237 -7.07 4.29 -4.31
C ASP A 237 -6.84 5.58 -5.12
N VAL A 238 -6.48 6.66 -4.43
CA VAL A 238 -6.31 7.97 -5.05
C VAL A 238 -5.16 7.96 -6.06
N VAL A 239 -4.04 7.32 -5.73
CA VAL A 239 -2.90 7.19 -6.63
C VAL A 239 -3.24 6.30 -7.84
N ALA A 240 -3.88 5.16 -7.62
CA ALA A 240 -4.34 4.24 -8.66
C ALA A 240 -5.30 4.93 -9.63
N TYR A 241 -6.26 5.69 -9.09
CA TYR A 241 -7.19 6.49 -9.86
C TYR A 241 -6.47 7.48 -10.77
N PHE A 242 -5.52 8.26 -10.26
CA PHE A 242 -4.81 9.23 -11.10
C PHE A 242 -3.85 8.59 -12.09
N LEU A 243 -3.30 7.40 -11.80
CA LEU A 243 -2.59 6.62 -12.79
C LEU A 243 -3.53 6.18 -13.93
N GLN A 244 -4.72 5.70 -13.60
CA GLN A 244 -5.76 5.39 -14.59
C GLN A 244 -6.10 6.62 -15.43
N GLN A 245 -6.26 7.80 -14.80
CA GLN A 245 -6.55 9.04 -15.51
C GLN A 245 -5.38 9.58 -16.34
N LYS A 246 -4.13 9.24 -16.00
CA LYS A 246 -2.96 9.54 -16.82
C LYS A 246 -2.99 8.71 -18.12
N LEU A 247 -3.39 7.44 -18.03
CA LEU A 247 -3.41 6.51 -19.16
C LEU A 247 -4.65 6.65 -20.06
N ASN A 248 -5.82 6.81 -19.44
CA ASN A 248 -7.10 6.96 -20.14
C ASN A 248 -7.99 7.99 -19.42
N PRO A 249 -7.75 9.30 -19.62
CA PRO A 249 -8.49 10.34 -18.92
C PRO A 249 -9.96 10.37 -19.34
N ASN A 250 -10.86 10.50 -18.36
CA ASN A 250 -12.26 10.82 -18.64
C ASN A 250 -12.42 12.27 -19.13
N SER A 251 -13.59 12.60 -19.67
CA SER A 251 -13.88 13.92 -20.25
C SER A 251 -13.69 15.08 -19.27
N TYR A 252 -14.05 14.88 -18.00
CA TYR A 252 -13.88 15.89 -16.96
C TYR A 252 -12.41 16.12 -16.63
N VAL A 253 -11.65 15.06 -16.40
CA VAL A 253 -10.21 15.13 -16.08
C VAL A 253 -9.41 15.73 -17.25
N ARG A 254 -9.75 15.37 -18.49
CA ARG A 254 -9.17 15.98 -19.69
C ARG A 254 -9.44 17.48 -19.74
N ARG A 255 -10.69 17.90 -19.52
CA ARG A 255 -11.09 19.33 -19.50
C ARG A 255 -10.37 20.13 -18.41
N GLN A 256 -10.18 19.55 -17.23
CA GLN A 256 -9.47 20.17 -16.10
C GLN A 256 -7.95 20.05 -16.19
N ARG A 257 -7.40 19.43 -17.26
CA ARG A 257 -5.96 19.13 -17.42
C ARG A 257 -5.36 18.34 -16.24
N ALA A 258 -6.20 17.56 -15.55
CA ALA A 258 -5.82 16.80 -14.36
C ALA A 258 -5.16 15.45 -14.69
N SER A 259 -4.99 15.09 -15.97
CA SER A 259 -4.26 13.88 -16.39
C SER A 259 -2.78 13.87 -15.96
N LYS A 260 -2.20 15.04 -15.68
CA LYS A 260 -0.84 15.18 -15.16
C LYS A 260 -0.75 15.05 -13.64
N TYR A 261 -1.86 14.90 -12.92
CA TYR A 261 -1.83 14.91 -11.45
C TYR A 261 -1.04 13.75 -10.87
N PHE A 262 -1.03 12.58 -11.52
CA PHE A 262 -0.17 11.46 -11.10
C PHE A 262 1.31 11.85 -11.00
N ASP A 263 1.79 12.77 -11.84
CA ASP A 263 3.22 13.16 -11.84
C ASP A 263 3.63 13.87 -10.54
N ARG A 264 2.67 14.31 -9.71
CA ARG A 264 2.92 14.91 -8.40
C ARG A 264 3.57 13.93 -7.43
N VAL A 265 3.23 12.64 -7.51
CA VAL A 265 3.81 11.62 -6.62
C VAL A 265 5.16 11.08 -7.11
N THR A 266 5.73 11.62 -8.20
CA THR A 266 7.06 11.26 -8.72
C THR A 266 8.16 11.15 -7.65
N PRO A 267 8.24 12.04 -6.64
CA PRO A 267 9.27 11.96 -5.59
C PRO A 267 9.25 10.67 -4.77
N VAL A 268 8.11 10.00 -4.67
CA VAL A 268 7.91 8.80 -3.84
C VAL A 268 7.65 7.54 -4.66
N LEU A 269 7.85 7.57 -5.99
CA LEU A 269 7.68 6.37 -6.83
C LEU A 269 8.88 5.41 -6.69
N ASN A 270 8.59 4.12 -6.62
CA ASN A 270 9.59 3.04 -6.68
C ASN A 270 10.14 2.91 -8.10
N LYS A 271 11.14 3.71 -8.45
CA LYS A 271 11.80 3.66 -9.76
C LYS A 271 12.59 2.37 -9.99
N HIS A 272 12.90 1.61 -8.94
CA HIS A 272 13.57 0.31 -9.06
C HIS A 272 12.63 -0.80 -9.53
N ALA A 273 11.31 -0.62 -9.44
CA ALA A 273 10.33 -1.62 -9.87
C ALA A 273 10.39 -1.90 -11.39
N SER A 274 10.77 -0.91 -12.20
CA SER A 274 10.91 -1.06 -13.65
C SER A 274 12.03 -0.17 -14.18
N THR A 275 13.02 -0.77 -14.86
CA THR A 275 14.05 0.00 -15.56
C THR A 275 13.59 0.49 -16.94
N ARG A 276 12.41 0.04 -17.41
CA ARG A 276 11.88 0.38 -18.75
C ARG A 276 11.02 1.64 -18.73
N ASN A 277 10.59 2.10 -17.55
CA ASN A 277 9.75 3.27 -17.38
C ASN A 277 10.40 4.22 -16.35
N PRO A 278 10.61 5.51 -16.67
CA PRO A 278 11.28 6.46 -15.78
C PRO A 278 10.52 6.73 -14.46
N LEU A 279 9.23 6.43 -14.42
CA LEU A 279 8.37 6.51 -13.23
C LEU A 279 8.32 5.18 -12.46
N GLY A 280 9.06 4.16 -12.87
CA GLY A 280 9.05 2.83 -12.24
C GLY A 280 7.79 2.01 -12.49
N ILE A 281 6.87 2.49 -13.34
CA ILE A 281 5.62 1.77 -13.65
C ILE A 281 5.94 0.50 -14.43
N VAL A 282 5.41 -0.64 -13.97
CA VAL A 282 5.55 -1.92 -14.67
C VAL A 282 4.35 -2.09 -15.59
N HIS A 283 4.59 -2.04 -16.90
CA HIS A 283 3.56 -2.31 -17.92
C HIS A 283 3.62 -3.78 -18.36
N ILE A 284 2.47 -4.42 -18.46
CA ILE A 284 2.26 -5.82 -18.88
C ILE A 284 1.25 -5.87 -20.01
#